data_AF-A0A7H4MV74-F1
#
_entry.id   AF-A0A7H4MV74-F1
#
_cell.length_a   1.000
_cell.length_b   1.000
_cell.length_c   1.000
_cell.angle_alpha   90.00
_cell.angle_beta   90.00
_cell.angle_gamma   90.00
#
_symmetry.space_group_name_H-M   'P 1'
#
loop_
_entity.id
_entity.type
_entity.pdbx_description
1 polymer ?
#
loop_
_entity_poly.entity_id
_entity_poly.type
_entity_poly.pdbx_seq_one_letter_code
_entity_poly.pdbx_strand_id
1 'polypeptide(L)'
;MAFLQQDALHLSDLFRHSAQQMGVTAGLTLPIFDSGRLNANLDIASAQNALSIAKYNKAVVDAVNQVAKTASQMETLMAKNQQQQQVEKDAQRMVALAQARMNAGIISGSRVSLAKLPALQERVTALRLHGQWLDASIQLTSALGGGYHQAAK
;
A
#
# COMPACT_ATOMS: atom_id res chain seq x y z
N MET A 1 38.70 1.30 29.60
CA MET A 1 38.25 2.57 30.21
C MET A 1 39.46 3.47 30.37
N ALA A 2 39.32 4.78 30.21
CA ALA A 2 40.41 5.73 30.47
C ALA A 2 40.05 6.58 31.69
N PHE A 3 41.03 6.89 32.54
CA PHE A 3 40.84 7.72 33.73
C PHE A 3 41.95 8.75 33.87
N LEU A 4 41.59 9.86 34.51
CA LEU A 4 42.41 11.03 34.81
C LEU A 4 42.17 11.36 36.28
N GLN A 5 43.20 11.28 37.13
CA GLN A 5 43.11 11.54 38.56
C GLN A 5 44.17 12.55 39.00
N GLN A 6 43.84 13.38 39.99
CA GLN A 6 44.74 14.37 40.58
C GLN A 6 44.84 14.10 42.08
N ASP A 7 46.04 13.80 42.57
CA ASP A 7 46.31 13.58 44.00
C ASP A 7 47.40 14.54 44.48
N ALA A 8 47.10 15.34 45.51
CA ALA A 8 48.04 16.27 46.14
C ALA A 8 47.78 16.44 47.64
N LEU A 9 48.84 16.53 48.44
CA LEU A 9 48.78 16.75 49.90
C LEU A 9 48.51 18.22 50.28
N HIS A 10 48.72 19.15 49.33
CA HIS A 10 48.43 20.58 49.47
C HIS A 10 47.73 21.09 48.20
N LEU A 11 46.76 22.00 48.37
CA LEU A 11 45.94 22.53 47.26
C LEU A 11 46.76 23.23 46.16
N SER A 12 47.93 23.78 46.52
CA SER A 12 48.87 24.42 45.59
C SER A 12 49.57 23.45 44.64
N ASP A 13 49.68 22.17 45.01
CA ASP A 13 50.34 21.14 44.19
C ASP A 13 49.36 20.40 43.27
N LEU A 14 48.04 20.54 43.50
CA LEU A 14 46.99 19.86 42.76
C LEU A 14 46.95 20.24 41.27
N PHE A 15 47.40 21.46 40.93
CA PHE A 15 47.50 21.96 39.56
C PHE A 15 48.91 21.82 38.93
N ARG A 16 49.85 21.17 39.63
CA ARG A 16 51.17 20.87 39.05
C ARG A 16 51.05 19.68 38.12
N HIS A 17 51.81 19.71 37.03
CA HIS A 17 51.84 18.62 36.04
C HIS A 17 52.28 17.28 36.67
N SER A 18 53.02 17.33 37.79
CA SER A 18 53.44 16.17 38.57
C SER A 18 52.32 15.52 39.40
N ALA A 19 51.20 16.20 39.64
CA ALA A 19 50.06 15.68 40.39
C ALA A 19 48.99 15.02 39.50
N GLN A 20 49.12 15.12 38.17
CA GLN A 20 48.20 14.51 37.22
C GLN A 20 48.61 13.07 36.89
N GLN A 21 47.71 12.12 37.12
CA GLN A 21 47.86 10.72 36.73
C GLN A 21 46.84 10.37 35.66
N MET A 22 47.31 9.81 34.54
CA MET A 22 46.48 9.34 33.44
C MET A 22 46.69 7.84 33.24
N GLY A 23 45.60 7.11 33.05
CA GLY A 23 45.64 5.67 32.81
C GLY A 23 44.67 5.26 31.71
N VAL A 24 45.11 4.33 30.86
CA VAL A 24 44.25 3.66 29.88
C VAL A 24 44.26 2.18 30.21
N THR A 25 43.07 1.61 30.42
CA THR A 25 42.89 0.19 30.68
C THR A 25 42.12 -0.47 29.55
N ALA A 26 42.63 -1.60 29.08
CA ALA A 26 41.93 -2.51 28.19
C ALA A 26 41.62 -3.80 28.97
N GLY A 27 40.40 -4.33 28.79
CA GLY A 27 39.98 -5.58 29.40
C GLY A 27 39.41 -6.50 28.34
N LEU A 28 39.80 -7.78 28.38
CA LEU A 28 39.22 -8.84 27.58
C LEU A 28 38.31 -9.68 28.49
N THR A 29 37.04 -9.81 28.11
CA THR A 29 36.08 -10.68 28.80
C THR A 29 35.68 -11.79 27.85
N LEU A 30 35.92 -13.04 28.25
CA LEU A 30 35.41 -14.24 27.61
C LEU A 30 34.65 -15.06 28.66
N PRO A 31 33.31 -15.03 28.68
CA PRO A 31 32.56 -15.82 29.64
C PRO A 31 32.69 -17.31 29.29
N ILE A 32 33.24 -18.11 30.22
CA ILE A 32 33.39 -19.57 30.05
C ILE A 32 32.10 -20.29 30.49
N PHE A 33 31.37 -19.73 31.45
CA PHE A 33 30.10 -20.25 31.93
C PHE A 33 29.07 -19.12 32.06
N ASP A 34 28.02 -19.18 31.26
CA ASP A 34 26.93 -18.19 31.19
C ASP A 34 25.55 -18.83 31.40
N SER A 35 25.51 -20.09 31.85
CA SER A 35 24.29 -20.88 32.09
C SER A 35 23.34 -20.95 30.88
N GLY A 36 23.87 -20.79 29.66
CA GLY A 36 23.10 -20.79 28.42
C GLY A 36 22.46 -19.45 28.04
N ARG A 37 22.72 -18.36 28.77
CA ARG A 37 22.19 -17.02 28.45
C ARG A 37 22.59 -16.52 27.06
N LEU A 38 23.84 -16.75 26.66
CA LEU A 38 24.35 -16.35 25.35
C LEU A 38 23.65 -17.14 24.23
N ASN A 39 23.44 -18.44 24.44
CA ASN A 39 22.67 -19.28 23.52
C ASN A 39 21.21 -18.83 23.44
N ALA A 40 20.57 -18.55 24.56
CA ALA A 40 19.20 -18.02 24.57
C ALA A 40 19.09 -16.67 23.83
N ASN A 41 20.06 -15.78 23.99
CA ASN A 41 20.10 -14.51 23.24
C ASN A 41 20.32 -14.74 21.74
N LEU A 42 21.15 -15.71 21.36
CA LEU A 42 21.33 -16.12 19.97
C LEU A 42 20.03 -16.69 19.39
N ASP A 43 19.31 -17.50 20.16
CA ASP A 43 18.02 -18.07 19.77
C ASP A 43 16.97 -16.96 19.57
N ILE A 44 16.91 -15.98 20.47
CA ILE A 44 16.04 -14.80 20.33
C ILE A 44 16.38 -14.02 19.06
N ALA A 45 17.67 -13.73 18.82
CA ALA A 45 18.11 -13.01 17.63
C ALA A 45 17.79 -13.79 16.33
N SER A 46 17.99 -15.11 16.36
CA SER A 46 17.67 -16.01 15.24
C SER A 46 16.16 -16.06 14.98
N ALA A 47 15.34 -16.15 16.03
CA ALA A 47 13.88 -16.09 15.91
C ALA A 47 13.39 -14.74 15.36
N GLN A 48 14.00 -13.62 15.77
CA GLN A 48 13.71 -12.30 15.23
C GLN A 48 14.09 -12.17 13.75
N ASN A 49 15.20 -12.78 13.34
CA ASN A 49 15.60 -12.86 11.94
C ASN A 49 14.58 -13.66 11.12
N ALA A 50 14.22 -14.87 11.59
CA ALA A 50 13.20 -15.70 10.95
C ALA A 50 11.84 -14.98 10.85
N LEU A 51 11.44 -14.23 11.89
CA LEU A 51 10.23 -13.41 11.87
C LEU A 51 10.33 -12.30 10.81
N SER A 52 11.48 -11.65 10.66
CA SER A 52 11.69 -10.63 9.63
C SER A 52 11.58 -11.21 8.22
N ILE A 53 12.14 -12.39 7.99
CA ILE A 53 12.01 -13.13 6.72
C ILE A 53 10.54 -13.49 6.46
N ALA A 54 9.83 -14.00 7.47
CA ALA A 54 8.42 -14.34 7.34
C ALA A 54 7.55 -13.11 7.03
N LYS A 55 7.82 -11.97 7.66
CA LYS A 55 7.15 -10.69 7.39
C LYS A 55 7.41 -10.21 5.96
N TYR A 56 8.65 -10.31 5.49
CA TYR A 56 9.00 -9.98 4.11
C TYR A 56 8.24 -10.87 3.11
N ASN A 57 8.30 -12.19 3.29
CA ASN A 57 7.60 -13.15 2.43
C ASN A 57 6.09 -12.89 2.42
N LYS A 58 5.50 -12.61 3.58
CA LYS A 58 4.09 -12.24 3.69
C LYS A 58 3.77 -10.96 2.91
N ALA A 59 4.59 -9.91 3.06
CA ALA A 59 4.37 -8.66 2.34
C ALA A 59 4.43 -8.84 0.81
N VAL A 60 5.35 -9.67 0.31
CA VAL A 60 5.44 -9.99 -1.12
C VAL A 60 4.21 -10.77 -1.59
N VAL A 61 3.78 -11.80 -0.86
CA VAL A 61 2.59 -12.59 -1.21
C VAL A 61 1.33 -11.74 -1.18
N ASP A 62 1.15 -10.91 -0.16
CA ASP A 62 0.00 -10.02 -0.03
C ASP A 62 -0.03 -9.01 -1.19
N ALA A 63 1.12 -8.46 -1.59
CA ALA A 63 1.23 -7.55 -2.74
C ALA A 63 0.85 -8.23 -4.07
N VAL A 64 1.38 -9.43 -4.35
CA VAL A 64 1.03 -10.18 -5.57
C VAL A 64 -0.45 -10.53 -5.60
N ASN A 65 -1.01 -10.98 -4.48
CA ASN A 65 -2.44 -11.27 -4.37
C ASN A 65 -3.30 -10.04 -4.61
N GLN A 66 -2.90 -8.88 -4.09
CA GLN A 66 -3.62 -7.62 -4.29
C GLN A 66 -3.62 -7.21 -5.78
N VAL A 67 -2.47 -7.29 -6.45
CA VAL A 67 -2.37 -7.00 -7.90
C VAL A 67 -3.23 -7.96 -8.71
N ALA A 68 -3.17 -9.27 -8.42
CA ALA A 68 -3.96 -10.28 -9.13
C ALA A 68 -5.48 -10.04 -8.96
N LYS A 69 -5.91 -9.72 -7.73
CA LYS A 69 -7.32 -9.41 -7.43
C LYS A 69 -7.78 -8.16 -8.17
N THR A 70 -7.01 -7.08 -8.14
CA THR A 70 -7.38 -5.83 -8.82
C THR A 70 -7.38 -6.00 -10.35
N ALA A 71 -6.43 -6.75 -10.91
CA ALA A 71 -6.40 -7.06 -12.33
C ALA A 71 -7.65 -7.84 -12.78
N SER A 72 -8.03 -8.90 -12.06
CA SER A 72 -9.25 -9.66 -12.35
C SER A 72 -10.53 -8.82 -12.21
N GLN A 73 -10.58 -7.92 -11.23
CA GLN A 73 -11.69 -6.97 -11.08
C GLN A 73 -11.78 -6.01 -12.27
N MET A 74 -10.63 -5.52 -12.77
CA MET A 74 -10.57 -4.63 -13.92
C MET A 74 -11.05 -5.33 -15.20
N GLU A 75 -10.63 -6.57 -15.43
CA GLU A 75 -11.10 -7.39 -16.56
C GLU A 75 -12.63 -7.59 -16.51
N THR A 76 -13.16 -7.91 -15.34
CA THR A 76 -14.61 -8.05 -15.13
C THR A 76 -15.37 -6.75 -15.42
N LEU A 77 -14.82 -5.61 -14.99
CA LEU A 77 -15.41 -4.29 -15.25
C LEU A 77 -15.35 -3.92 -16.73
N MET A 78 -14.27 -4.27 -17.44
CA MET A 78 -14.17 -4.07 -18.89
C MET A 78 -15.24 -4.86 -19.64
N ALA A 79 -15.43 -6.14 -19.29
CA ALA A 79 -16.48 -6.97 -19.89
C ALA A 79 -17.89 -6.39 -19.62
N LYS A 80 -18.16 -5.95 -18.39
CA LYS A 80 -19.43 -5.28 -18.03
C LYS A 80 -19.65 -3.98 -18.80
N ASN A 81 -18.61 -3.14 -18.94
CA ASN A 81 -18.70 -1.90 -19.71
C ASN A 81 -19.04 -2.17 -21.19
N GLN A 82 -18.41 -3.18 -21.80
CA GLN A 82 -18.70 -3.56 -23.19
C GLN A 82 -20.15 -4.02 -23.35
N GLN A 83 -20.66 -4.84 -22.44
CA GLN A 83 -22.06 -5.26 -22.46
C GLN A 83 -23.02 -4.08 -22.23
N GLN A 84 -22.71 -3.19 -21.29
CA GLN A 84 -23.53 -2.01 -20.99
C GLN A 84 -23.61 -1.06 -22.19
N GLN A 85 -22.55 -0.90 -22.97
CA GLN A 85 -22.59 -0.11 -24.21
C GLN A 85 -23.62 -0.65 -25.21
N GLN A 86 -23.77 -1.97 -25.29
CA GLN A 86 -24.79 -2.58 -26.14
C GLN A 86 -26.20 -2.31 -25.60
N VAL A 87 -26.39 -2.46 -24.29
CA VAL A 87 -27.68 -2.16 -23.62
C VAL A 87 -28.08 -0.69 -23.82
N GLU A 88 -27.13 0.25 -23.70
CA GLU A 88 -27.40 1.67 -23.92
C GLU A 88 -27.82 1.94 -25.38
N LYS A 89 -27.13 1.34 -26.36
CA LYS A 89 -27.51 1.45 -27.78
C LYS A 89 -28.92 0.93 -28.02
N ASP A 90 -29.29 -0.20 -27.42
CA ASP A 90 -30.60 -0.79 -27.60
C ASP A 90 -31.70 0.04 -26.91
N ALA A 91 -31.43 0.58 -25.72
CA ALA A 91 -32.33 1.52 -25.06
C ALA A 91 -32.54 2.81 -25.87
N GLN A 92 -31.48 3.34 -26.49
CA GLN A 92 -31.56 4.51 -27.38
C GLN A 92 -32.38 4.21 -28.64
N ARG A 93 -32.25 3.01 -29.24
CA ARG A 93 -33.08 2.57 -30.37
C ARG A 93 -34.57 2.54 -30.01
N MET A 94 -34.91 2.09 -28.80
CA MET A 94 -36.31 2.07 -28.34
C MET A 94 -36.89 3.48 -28.21
N VAL A 95 -36.09 4.44 -27.72
CA VAL A 95 -36.49 5.86 -27.68
C VAL A 95 -36.68 6.41 -29.10
N ALA A 96 -35.77 6.12 -30.02
CA ALA A 96 -35.87 6.56 -31.42
C ALA A 96 -37.13 5.98 -32.10
N LEU A 97 -37.45 4.72 -31.84
CA LEU A 97 -38.68 4.09 -32.35
C LEU A 97 -39.94 4.74 -31.78
N ALA A 98 -39.96 5.02 -30.48
CA ALA A 98 -41.08 5.74 -29.86
C ALA A 98 -41.24 7.15 -30.47
N GLN A 99 -40.13 7.85 -30.70
CA GLN A 99 -40.12 9.16 -31.34
C GLN A 99 -40.67 9.10 -32.76
N ALA A 100 -40.27 8.11 -33.56
CA ALA A 100 -40.79 7.91 -34.92
C ALA A 100 -42.30 7.64 -34.92
N ARG A 101 -42.79 6.80 -34.00
CA ARG A 101 -44.23 6.52 -33.85
C ARG A 101 -45.02 7.75 -33.41
N MET A 102 -44.44 8.61 -32.57
CA MET A 102 -45.06 9.87 -32.18
C MET A 102 -45.16 10.84 -33.36
N ASN A 103 -44.08 10.97 -34.14
CA ASN A 103 -44.04 11.82 -35.33
C ASN A 103 -45.05 11.36 -36.40
N ALA A 104 -45.33 10.05 -36.46
CA ALA A 104 -46.36 9.47 -37.31
C ALA A 104 -47.79 9.56 -36.72
N GLY A 105 -47.97 10.17 -35.54
CA GLY A 105 -49.26 10.32 -34.87
C GLY A 105 -49.82 9.05 -34.22
N ILE A 106 -49.03 7.98 -34.13
CA ILE A 106 -49.47 6.66 -33.62
C ILE A 106 -49.52 6.64 -32.08
N ILE A 107 -48.62 7.37 -31.41
CA ILE A 107 -48.55 7.43 -29.94
C ILE A 107 -48.44 8.87 -29.45
N SER A 108 -48.88 9.13 -28.22
CA SER A 108 -48.74 10.42 -27.55
C SER A 108 -47.29 10.70 -27.11
N GLY A 109 -46.96 11.98 -26.92
CA GLY A 109 -45.67 12.39 -26.36
C GLY A 109 -45.38 11.83 -24.97
N SER A 110 -46.41 11.57 -24.16
CA SER A 110 -46.25 10.91 -22.85
C SER A 110 -45.67 9.49 -22.97
N ARG A 111 -46.00 8.75 -24.04
CA ARG A 111 -45.43 7.41 -24.30
C ARG A 111 -43.96 7.49 -24.69
N VAL A 112 -43.53 8.56 -25.36
CA VAL A 112 -42.11 8.80 -25.65
C VAL A 112 -41.33 9.11 -24.36
N SER A 113 -41.89 9.95 -23.48
CA SER A 113 -41.27 10.23 -22.19
C SER A 113 -41.11 8.97 -21.34
N LEU A 114 -42.12 8.10 -21.32
CA LEU A 114 -42.03 6.79 -20.64
C LEU A 114 -40.94 5.90 -21.25
N ALA A 115 -40.74 5.94 -22.57
CA ALA A 115 -39.66 5.20 -23.23
C ALA A 115 -38.26 5.75 -22.92
N LYS A 116 -38.13 7.04 -22.56
CA LYS A 116 -36.85 7.67 -22.17
C LYS A 116 -36.39 7.27 -20.76
N LEU A 117 -37.31 6.95 -19.86
CA LEU A 117 -36.98 6.56 -18.47
C LEU A 117 -35.99 5.39 -18.39
N PRO A 118 -36.22 4.23 -19.05
CA PRO A 118 -35.25 3.14 -19.03
C PRO A 118 -33.92 3.53 -19.68
N ALA A 119 -33.92 4.29 -20.77
CA ALA A 119 -32.68 4.76 -21.41
C ALA A 119 -31.83 5.65 -20.49
N LEU A 120 -32.48 6.53 -19.70
CA LEU A 120 -31.78 7.33 -18.70
C LEU A 120 -31.22 6.46 -17.57
N GLN A 121 -31.98 5.47 -17.12
CA GLN A 121 -31.52 4.53 -16.09
C GLN A 121 -30.28 3.74 -16.55
N GLU A 122 -30.28 3.26 -17.79
CA GLU A 122 -29.12 2.57 -18.38
C GLU A 122 -27.91 3.49 -18.50
N ARG A 123 -28.12 4.76 -18.86
CA ARG A 123 -27.04 5.76 -18.90
C ARG A 123 -26.44 6.03 -17.52
N VAL A 124 -27.26 6.11 -16.47
CA VAL A 124 -26.77 6.23 -15.09
C VAL A 124 -25.95 5.00 -14.69
N THR A 125 -26.37 3.80 -15.10
CA THR A 125 -25.61 2.57 -14.85
C THR A 125 -24.27 2.56 -15.61
N ALA A 126 -24.24 3.00 -16.87
CA ALA A 126 -23.01 3.15 -17.65
C ALA A 126 -22.02 4.11 -16.98
N LEU A 127 -22.48 5.27 -16.51
CA LEU A 127 -21.64 6.22 -15.77
C LEU A 127 -21.10 5.62 -14.46
N ARG A 128 -21.91 4.83 -13.75
CA ARG A 128 -21.49 4.15 -12.51
C ARG A 128 -20.39 3.11 -12.79
N LEU A 129 -20.55 2.30 -13.84
CA LEU A 129 -19.53 1.32 -14.24
C LEU A 129 -18.24 2.02 -14.70
N HIS A 130 -18.34 3.16 -15.38
CA HIS A 130 -17.18 3.96 -15.74
C HIS A 130 -16.44 4.49 -14.50
N GLY A 131 -17.16 5.00 -13.50
CA GLY A 131 -16.58 5.41 -12.21
C GLY A 131 -15.88 4.25 -11.50
N GLN A 132 -16.52 3.07 -11.45
CA GLN A 132 -15.90 1.87 -10.86
C GLN A 132 -14.62 1.44 -11.60
N TRP A 133 -14.58 1.60 -12.92
CA TRP A 133 -13.39 1.31 -13.72
C TRP A 133 -12.25 2.30 -13.41
N LEU A 134 -12.56 3.60 -13.25
CA LEU A 134 -11.57 4.61 -12.83
C LEU A 134 -11.02 4.29 -11.44
N ASP A 135 -11.87 3.97 -10.48
CA ASP A 135 -11.46 3.58 -9.13
C ASP A 135 -10.55 2.34 -9.16
N ALA A 136 -10.92 1.31 -9.93
CA ALA A 136 -10.11 0.10 -10.09
C ALA A 136 -8.75 0.40 -10.74
N SER A 137 -8.71 1.31 -11.72
CA SER A 137 -7.46 1.74 -12.37
C SER A 137 -6.51 2.46 -11.38
N ILE A 138 -7.06 3.33 -10.53
CA ILE A 138 -6.30 4.02 -9.47
C ILE A 138 -5.79 3.00 -8.45
N GLN A 139 -6.64 2.05 -8.03
CA GLN A 139 -6.24 0.98 -7.11
C GLN A 139 -5.13 0.10 -7.69
N LEU A 140 -5.20 -0.23 -8.99
CA LEU A 140 -4.18 -1.03 -9.66
C LEU A 140 -2.86 -0.28 -9.70
N THR A 141 -2.91 1.00 -10.06
CA THR A 141 -1.73 1.89 -10.08
C THR A 141 -1.07 1.95 -8.70
N SER A 142 -1.88 2.08 -7.63
CA SER A 142 -1.42 2.06 -6.25
C SER A 142 -0.81 0.70 -5.86
N ALA A 143 -1.48 -0.40 -6.19
CA ALA A 143 -1.01 -1.77 -5.89
C ALA A 143 0.31 -2.11 -6.60
N LEU A 144 0.54 -1.54 -7.79
CA LEU A 144 1.79 -1.68 -8.55
C LEU A 144 2.92 -0.77 -8.04
N GLY A 145 2.68 0.02 -6.98
CA GLY A 145 3.69 0.87 -6.35
C GLY A 145 3.56 2.35 -6.67
N GLY A 146 2.47 2.81 -7.32
CA GLY A 146 2.08 4.22 -7.38
C GLY A 146 3.09 5.19 -8.02
N GLY A 147 4.06 4.69 -8.79
CA GLY A 147 5.14 5.50 -9.37
C GLY A 147 6.40 5.63 -8.48
N TYR A 148 6.55 4.75 -7.48
CA TYR A 148 7.71 4.72 -6.59
C TYR A 148 9.00 4.47 -7.37
N HIS A 149 9.80 5.52 -7.51
CA HIS A 149 11.21 5.42 -7.90
C HIS A 149 12.01 5.32 -6.60
N GLN A 150 12.68 4.19 -6.37
CA GLN A 150 13.65 4.12 -5.28
C GLN A 150 14.71 5.18 -5.53
N ALA A 151 14.76 6.22 -4.69
CA ALA A 151 15.96 7.03 -4.56
C ALA A 151 17.02 6.13 -3.94
N ALA A 152 17.85 5.52 -4.79
CA ALA A 152 19.01 4.76 -4.39
C ALA A 152 19.87 5.65 -3.48
N LYS A 153 20.22 5.11 -2.31
CA LYS A 153 21.06 5.79 -1.32
C LYS A 153 22.48 5.28 -1.43
#